data_AF-A0A1M4N8D4-F1
#
_entry.id   AF-A0A1M4N8D4-F1
#
_cell.length_a   1.000
_cell.length_b   1.000
_cell.length_c   1.000
_cell.angle_alpha   90.00
_cell.angle_beta   90.00
_cell.angle_gamma   90.00
#
_symmetry.space_group_name_H-M   'P 1'
#
loop_
_entity.id
_entity.type
_entity.pdbx_description
1 polymer ?
#
loop_
_entity_poly.entity_id
_entity_poly.type
_entity_poly.pdbx_seq_one_letter_code
_entity_poly.pdbx_strand_id
1 'polypeptide(L)'
;MNMREYLFNMPAESIISVVAKKENSNDHETIFVIKEGKYNLKRIGKAPKVNIRGGIVQGEDAAALVVMFNFNDLEFKYDSWFNYYTMYGRKAVTKLAEQESILFECIDISGKTVNQFRISNTISSLAQNYIDICNNYNPWEAHSFYALKMIMFDECNYSEDALWDELSEQKSI
;
A
#
# COMPACT_ATOMS: atom_id res chain seq x y z
N MET A 1 20.51 3.55 3.60
CA MET A 1 19.60 3.47 4.76
C MET A 1 19.11 2.04 4.89
N ASN A 2 19.29 1.42 6.06
CA ASN A 2 18.78 0.06 6.28
C ASN A 2 17.27 0.13 6.58
N MET A 3 16.52 -0.96 6.37
CA MET A 3 15.05 -0.95 6.55
C MET A 3 14.62 -0.54 7.95
N ARG A 4 15.39 -0.93 8.99
CA ARG A 4 15.08 -0.56 10.38
C ARG A 4 15.20 0.94 10.63
N GLU A 5 16.20 1.58 10.07
CA GLU A 5 16.42 3.03 10.13
C GLU A 5 15.30 3.79 9.41
N TYR A 6 14.83 3.26 8.28
CA TYR A 6 13.67 3.83 7.59
C TYR A 6 12.39 3.73 8.44
N LEU A 7 12.09 2.54 8.97
CA LEU A 7 10.93 2.32 9.84
C LEU A 7 10.98 3.16 11.12
N PHE A 8 12.18 3.40 11.66
CA PHE A 8 12.37 4.27 12.82
C PHE A 8 12.03 5.73 12.49
N ASN A 9 12.38 6.21 11.29
CA ASN A 9 12.13 7.59 10.86
C ASN A 9 10.77 7.80 10.19
N MET A 10 10.03 6.73 9.88
CA MET A 10 8.66 6.79 9.37
C MET A 10 7.76 7.55 10.36
N PRO A 11 6.88 8.46 9.89
CA PRO A 11 5.93 9.14 10.77
C PRO A 11 4.94 8.14 11.40
N ALA A 12 4.35 8.51 12.54
CA ALA A 12 3.17 7.78 13.02
C ALA A 12 2.00 7.98 12.05
N GLU A 13 0.96 7.15 12.18
CA GLU A 13 -0.26 7.25 11.35
C GLU A 13 0.07 7.07 9.86
N SER A 14 0.97 6.13 9.55
CA SER A 14 1.36 5.88 8.17
C SER A 14 1.51 4.40 7.88
N ILE A 15 1.43 4.09 6.59
CA ILE A 15 1.67 2.75 6.05
C ILE A 15 2.74 2.83 4.96
N ILE A 16 3.54 1.78 4.85
CA ILE A 16 4.46 1.60 3.73
C ILE A 16 4.34 0.17 3.18
N SER A 17 4.55 0.01 1.89
CA SER A 17 4.74 -1.31 1.28
C SER A 17 6.23 -1.64 1.21
N VAL A 18 6.62 -2.84 1.61
CA VAL A 18 8.00 -3.32 1.47
C VAL A 18 8.03 -4.75 0.94
N VAL A 19 9.03 -5.06 0.11
CA VAL A 19 9.28 -6.42 -0.34
C VAL A 19 10.17 -7.10 0.68
N ALA A 20 9.64 -8.12 1.36
CA ALA A 20 10.32 -8.86 2.41
C ALA A 20 10.41 -10.35 2.05
N LYS A 21 11.42 -11.04 2.59
CA LYS A 21 11.56 -12.49 2.47
C LYS A 21 10.46 -13.17 3.29
N LYS A 22 9.75 -14.14 2.71
CA LYS A 22 8.77 -14.96 3.42
C LYS A 22 9.45 -15.76 4.54
N GLU A 23 8.78 -15.92 5.67
CA GLU A 23 9.29 -16.76 6.76
C GLU A 23 9.49 -18.20 6.27
N ASN A 24 10.67 -18.78 6.53
CA ASN A 24 11.02 -20.16 6.14
C ASN A 24 10.94 -20.46 4.64
N SER A 25 10.97 -19.46 3.76
CA SER A 25 11.02 -19.63 2.29
C SER A 25 12.10 -18.75 1.67
N ASN A 26 12.59 -19.12 0.49
CA ASN A 26 13.46 -18.25 -0.33
C ASN A 26 12.68 -17.23 -1.16
N ASP A 27 11.35 -17.32 -1.15
CA ASP A 27 10.47 -16.39 -1.83
C ASP A 27 10.36 -15.06 -1.08
N HIS A 28 9.95 -14.05 -1.82
CA HIS A 28 9.65 -12.72 -1.29
C HIS A 28 8.17 -12.41 -1.51
N GLU A 29 7.62 -11.58 -0.65
CA GLU A 29 6.26 -11.05 -0.72
C GLU A 29 6.24 -9.55 -0.44
N THR A 30 5.20 -8.87 -0.89
CA THR A 30 4.93 -7.51 -0.45
C THR A 30 4.16 -7.57 0.86
N ILE A 31 4.69 -6.86 1.86
CA ILE A 31 4.05 -6.68 3.16
C ILE A 31 3.75 -5.20 3.36
N PHE A 32 2.72 -4.90 4.14
CA PHE A 32 2.44 -3.54 4.55
C PHE A 32 2.82 -3.34 6.00
N VAL A 33 3.67 -2.36 6.26
CA VAL A 33 4.09 -2.00 7.62
C VAL A 33 3.31 -0.77 8.05
N ILE A 34 2.55 -0.88 9.13
CA ILE A 34 1.76 0.20 9.73
C ILE A 34 2.50 0.69 10.96
N LYS A 35 2.81 1.99 11.02
CA LYS A 35 3.41 2.60 12.20
C LYS A 35 2.39 3.45 12.93
N GLU A 36 2.13 3.10 14.18
CA GLU A 36 1.03 3.71 14.93
C GLU A 36 1.30 3.93 16.42
N GLY A 37 0.51 4.83 16.99
CA GLY A 37 0.43 5.05 18.42
C GLY A 37 -0.25 3.87 19.15
N LYS A 38 0.10 3.69 20.43
CA LYS A 38 -0.45 2.59 21.27
C LYS A 38 -1.98 2.53 21.30
N TYR A 39 -2.65 3.68 21.20
CA TYR A 39 -4.11 3.76 21.16
C TYR A 39 -4.68 3.14 19.88
N ASN A 40 -4.21 3.56 18.70
CA ASN A 40 -4.66 3.04 17.41
C ASN A 40 -4.28 1.58 17.21
N LEU A 41 -3.06 1.18 17.61
CA LEU A 41 -2.64 -0.23 17.57
C LEU A 41 -3.57 -1.17 18.35
N LYS A 42 -4.08 -0.73 19.51
CA LYS A 42 -5.08 -1.50 20.27
C LYS A 42 -6.41 -1.62 19.52
N ARG A 43 -6.82 -0.58 18.79
CA ARG A 43 -8.07 -0.56 18.01
C ARG A 43 -7.97 -1.39 16.73
N ILE A 44 -6.82 -1.43 16.07
CA ILE A 44 -6.54 -2.39 14.99
C ILE A 44 -6.65 -3.82 15.55
N GLY A 45 -6.06 -4.07 16.72
CA GLY A 45 -6.19 -5.36 17.40
C GLY A 45 -5.44 -6.48 16.66
N LYS A 46 -5.80 -7.74 16.96
CA LYS A 46 -5.08 -8.93 16.47
C LYS A 46 -5.61 -9.49 15.14
N ALA A 47 -6.91 -9.36 14.91
CA ALA A 47 -7.60 -9.86 13.73
C ALA A 47 -8.60 -8.79 13.25
N PRO A 48 -8.12 -7.67 12.70
CA PRO A 48 -8.99 -6.60 12.25
C PRO A 48 -9.85 -7.05 11.06
N LYS A 49 -11.06 -6.50 10.97
CA LYS A 49 -11.75 -6.34 9.69
C LYS A 49 -10.95 -5.33 8.87
N VAL A 50 -10.60 -5.69 7.63
CA VAL A 50 -9.87 -4.81 6.72
C VAL A 50 -10.75 -4.52 5.52
N ASN A 51 -11.16 -3.26 5.36
CA ASN A 51 -11.78 -2.78 4.13
C ASN A 51 -10.65 -2.30 3.21
N ILE A 52 -10.66 -2.72 1.96
CA ILE A 52 -9.67 -2.34 0.97
C ILE A 52 -10.37 -1.64 -0.18
N ARG A 53 -9.85 -0.48 -0.58
CA ARG A 53 -10.22 0.17 -1.83
C ARG A 53 -8.98 0.35 -2.67
N GLY A 54 -9.12 0.28 -3.99
CA GLY A 54 -7.99 0.45 -4.88
C GLY A 54 -8.42 0.84 -6.27
N GLY A 55 -7.49 1.44 -6.99
CA GLY A 55 -7.72 1.93 -8.35
C GLY A 55 -6.40 2.22 -9.06
N ILE A 56 -6.49 2.37 -10.38
CA ILE A 56 -5.37 2.74 -11.24
C ILE A 56 -5.67 4.15 -11.74
N VAL A 57 -4.90 5.12 -11.28
CA VAL A 57 -4.99 6.51 -11.72
C VAL A 57 -4.10 6.65 -12.95
N GLN A 58 -4.64 7.14 -14.06
CA GLN A 58 -3.89 7.34 -15.31
C GLN A 58 -3.90 8.83 -15.67
N GLY A 59 -2.72 9.39 -15.90
CA GLY A 59 -2.50 10.67 -16.54
C GLY A 59 -1.95 10.49 -17.96
N GLU A 60 -1.60 11.60 -18.59
CA GLU A 60 -1.06 11.62 -19.97
C GLU A 60 0.24 10.82 -20.08
N ASP A 61 1.17 11.02 -19.14
CA ASP A 61 2.50 10.42 -19.16
C ASP A 61 2.69 9.36 -18.05
N ALA A 62 1.61 8.94 -17.39
CA ALA A 62 1.72 8.35 -16.07
C ALA A 62 0.58 7.40 -15.69
N ALA A 63 0.88 6.36 -14.91
CA ALA A 63 -0.13 5.49 -14.30
C ALA A 63 0.25 5.06 -12.87
N ALA A 64 -0.56 5.29 -11.86
CA ALA A 64 -0.28 4.85 -10.48
C ALA A 64 -1.32 3.83 -10.02
N LEU A 65 -0.86 2.75 -9.38
CA LEU A 65 -1.74 1.94 -8.53
C LEU A 65 -1.82 2.58 -7.15
N VAL A 66 -3.04 2.84 -6.70
CA VAL A 66 -3.35 3.33 -5.36
C VAL A 66 -4.16 2.26 -4.65
N VAL A 67 -3.74 1.92 -3.43
CA VAL A 67 -4.48 1.03 -2.55
C VAL A 67 -4.63 1.71 -1.20
N MET A 68 -5.86 1.74 -0.71
CA MET A 68 -6.20 2.26 0.60
C MET A 68 -6.76 1.17 1.50
N PHE A 69 -6.43 1.27 2.79
CA PHE A 69 -6.84 0.34 3.84
C PHE A 69 -7.55 1.08 4.95
N ASN A 70 -8.62 0.48 5.44
CA ASN A 70 -9.32 0.91 6.64
C ASN A 70 -9.56 -0.28 7.56
N PHE A 71 -9.13 -0.17 8.81
CA PHE A 71 -9.14 -1.27 9.78
C PHE A 71 -10.25 -1.04 10.79
N ASN A 72 -11.10 -2.03 11.06
CA ASN A 72 -12.20 -1.98 12.05
C ASN A 72 -13.04 -0.68 12.00
N ASP A 73 -13.26 -0.15 10.79
CA ASP A 73 -13.99 1.10 10.57
C ASP A 73 -13.42 2.27 11.42
N LEU A 74 -12.09 2.30 11.59
CA LEU A 74 -11.36 3.43 12.14
C LEU A 74 -11.63 4.69 11.31
N GLU A 75 -11.53 5.86 11.93
CA GLU A 75 -11.62 7.13 11.20
C GLU A 75 -10.48 7.27 10.19
N PHE A 76 -9.28 6.81 10.59
CA PHE A 76 -8.07 6.87 9.80
C PHE A 76 -8.06 5.86 8.64
N LYS A 77 -7.56 6.31 7.48
CA LYS A 77 -7.37 5.52 6.28
C LYS A 77 -5.91 5.61 5.86
N TYR A 78 -5.35 4.48 5.44
CA TYR A 78 -3.95 4.41 5.07
C TYR A 78 -3.84 4.20 3.56
N ASP A 79 -3.11 5.05 2.85
CA ASP A 79 -2.85 4.91 1.41
C ASP A 79 -1.45 4.37 1.11
N SER A 80 -1.35 3.61 0.03
CA SER A 80 -0.08 3.16 -0.54
C SER A 80 -0.09 3.32 -2.05
N TRP A 81 0.92 3.99 -2.57
CA TRP A 81 1.05 4.34 -3.98
C TRP A 81 2.24 3.60 -4.60
N PHE A 82 2.03 2.99 -5.75
CA PHE A 82 3.05 2.17 -6.40
C PHE A 82 3.50 2.77 -7.73
N ASN A 83 4.79 3.10 -7.82
CA ASN A 83 5.45 3.48 -9.07
C ASN A 83 6.15 2.27 -9.71
N TYR A 84 5.56 1.70 -10.76
CA TYR A 84 6.05 0.50 -11.44
C TYR A 84 7.45 0.63 -12.08
N TYR A 85 7.89 1.85 -12.40
CA TYR A 85 9.20 2.07 -13.06
C TYR A 85 10.35 2.23 -12.08
N THR A 86 10.07 2.26 -10.77
CA THR A 86 11.11 2.08 -9.75
C THR A 86 11.39 0.59 -9.53
N MET A 87 12.65 0.22 -9.25
CA MET A 87 12.99 -1.19 -8.96
C MET A 87 12.14 -1.76 -7.81
N TYR A 88 11.91 -0.95 -6.77
CA TYR A 88 11.13 -1.34 -5.60
C TYR A 88 9.64 -1.47 -5.93
N GLY A 89 9.05 -0.49 -6.60
CA GLY A 89 7.64 -0.51 -6.97
C GLY A 89 7.33 -1.65 -7.96
N ARG A 90 8.19 -1.90 -8.96
CA ARG A 90 8.04 -3.06 -9.85
C ARG A 90 7.96 -4.36 -9.05
N LYS A 91 8.97 -4.62 -8.22
CA LYS A 91 9.03 -5.84 -7.40
C LYS A 91 7.81 -5.94 -6.48
N ALA A 92 7.41 -4.84 -5.85
CA ALA A 92 6.28 -4.84 -4.93
C ALA A 92 4.96 -5.19 -5.62
N VAL A 93 4.67 -4.56 -6.77
CA VAL A 93 3.44 -4.81 -7.52
C VAL A 93 3.44 -6.22 -8.11
N THR A 94 4.57 -6.70 -8.66
CA THR A 94 4.68 -8.09 -9.13
C THR A 94 4.37 -9.08 -8.01
N LYS A 95 4.91 -8.86 -6.79
CA LYS A 95 4.59 -9.72 -5.64
C LYS A 95 3.14 -9.61 -5.19
N LEU A 96 2.55 -8.43 -5.22
CA LEU A 96 1.12 -8.26 -4.97
C LEU A 96 0.25 -8.98 -6.00
N ALA A 97 0.65 -9.05 -7.27
CA ALA A 97 -0.10 -9.80 -8.28
C ALA A 97 -0.02 -11.32 -8.06
N GLU A 98 1.12 -11.82 -7.54
CA GLU A 98 1.41 -13.25 -7.39
C GLU A 98 0.99 -13.85 -6.03
N GLN A 99 0.97 -13.06 -4.94
CA GLN A 99 0.77 -13.59 -3.60
C GLN A 99 -0.71 -13.85 -3.28
N GLU A 100 -1.01 -14.97 -2.60
CA GLU A 100 -2.38 -15.32 -2.22
C GLU A 100 -2.92 -14.54 -1.01
N SER A 101 -2.02 -14.07 -0.13
CA SER A 101 -2.36 -13.32 1.07
C SER A 101 -1.43 -12.12 1.26
N ILE A 102 -1.93 -11.09 1.95
CA ILE A 102 -1.19 -9.88 2.30
C ILE A 102 -0.84 -9.95 3.78
N LEU A 103 0.44 -9.80 4.12
CA LEU A 103 0.90 -9.65 5.49
C LEU A 103 0.90 -8.16 5.88
N PHE A 104 0.27 -7.87 7.01
CA PHE A 104 0.39 -6.59 7.71
C PHE A 104 1.27 -6.75 8.93
N GLU A 105 2.22 -5.86 9.09
CA GLU A 105 3.04 -5.73 10.29
C GLU A 105 2.78 -4.40 10.97
N CYS A 106 2.27 -4.45 12.20
CA CYS A 106 2.02 -3.26 12.99
C CYS A 106 3.20 -3.01 13.94
N ILE A 107 3.84 -1.86 13.82
CA ILE A 107 4.93 -1.41 14.67
C ILE A 107 4.50 -0.21 15.51
N ASP A 108 5.06 -0.08 16.71
CA ASP A 108 4.90 1.12 17.52
C ASP A 108 5.82 2.26 17.07
N ILE A 109 5.67 3.42 17.70
CA ILE A 109 6.49 4.61 17.44
C ILE A 109 8.00 4.38 17.61
N SER A 110 8.41 3.37 18.39
CA SER A 110 9.82 2.99 18.57
C SER A 110 10.34 2.02 17.50
N GLY A 111 9.47 1.59 16.58
CA GLY A 111 9.77 0.61 15.54
C GLY A 111 9.70 -0.84 16.02
N LYS A 112 9.13 -1.11 17.19
CA LYS A 112 8.97 -2.47 17.70
C LYS A 112 7.69 -3.08 17.14
N THR A 113 7.78 -4.29 16.59
CA THR A 113 6.62 -5.08 16.17
C THR A 113 5.69 -5.37 17.35
N VAL A 114 4.42 -4.98 17.20
CA VAL A 114 3.35 -5.17 18.19
C VAL A 114 2.39 -6.27 17.75
N ASN A 115 2.08 -6.33 16.45
CA ASN A 115 1.18 -7.34 15.91
C ASN A 115 1.52 -7.64 14.44
N GLN A 116 1.17 -8.85 13.99
CA GLN A 116 1.20 -9.25 12.59
C GLN A 116 -0.07 -10.04 12.27
N PHE A 117 -0.65 -9.81 11.10
CA PHE A 117 -1.83 -10.55 10.64
C PHE A 117 -1.85 -10.64 9.12
N ARG A 118 -2.52 -11.68 8.61
CA ARG A 118 -2.70 -11.89 7.17
C ARG A 118 -4.16 -11.80 6.77
N ILE A 119 -4.40 -11.32 5.57
CA ILE A 119 -5.71 -11.36 4.92
C ILE A 119 -5.57 -11.93 3.50
N SER A 120 -6.66 -12.45 2.93
CA SER A 120 -6.71 -12.83 1.52
C SER A 120 -6.35 -11.65 0.62
N ASN A 121 -5.56 -11.89 -0.42
CA ASN A 121 -5.14 -10.84 -1.34
C ASN A 121 -6.19 -10.57 -2.42
N THR A 122 -7.04 -9.58 -2.15
CA THR A 122 -8.12 -9.17 -3.06
C THR A 122 -7.67 -8.20 -4.13
N ILE A 123 -6.47 -7.62 -4.00
CA ILE A 123 -5.91 -6.64 -4.93
C ILE A 123 -5.00 -7.27 -5.98
N SER A 124 -4.84 -8.60 -5.99
CA SER A 124 -3.99 -9.32 -6.95
C SER A 124 -4.35 -9.05 -8.41
N SER A 125 -5.65 -9.11 -8.74
CA SER A 125 -6.14 -8.83 -10.09
C SER A 125 -5.94 -7.36 -10.48
N LEU A 126 -6.14 -6.44 -9.53
CA LEU A 126 -5.90 -5.02 -9.74
C LEU A 126 -4.40 -4.72 -9.98
N ALA A 127 -3.52 -5.36 -9.20
CA ALA A 127 -2.08 -5.27 -9.38
C ALA A 127 -1.64 -5.84 -10.74
N GLN A 128 -2.21 -6.96 -11.18
CA GLN A 128 -1.93 -7.52 -12.51
C GLN A 128 -2.36 -6.57 -13.62
N ASN A 129 -3.57 -6.01 -13.55
CA ASN A 129 -4.04 -5.03 -14.52
C ASN A 129 -3.12 -3.79 -14.59
N TYR A 130 -2.62 -3.33 -13.45
CA TYR A 130 -1.66 -2.24 -13.40
C TYR A 130 -0.32 -2.58 -14.08
N ILE A 131 0.20 -3.79 -13.88
CA ILE A 131 1.40 -4.29 -14.58
C ILE A 131 1.15 -4.27 -16.10
N ASP A 132 0.00 -4.75 -16.54
CA ASP A 132 -0.34 -4.83 -17.97
C ASP A 132 -0.45 -3.44 -18.60
N ILE A 133 -1.08 -2.48 -17.92
CA ILE A 133 -1.11 -1.07 -18.34
C ILE A 133 0.32 -0.53 -18.46
N CYS A 134 1.14 -0.69 -17.42
CA CYS A 134 2.51 -0.17 -17.43
C CYS A 134 3.39 -0.82 -18.51
N ASN A 135 3.19 -2.08 -18.84
CA ASN A 135 3.95 -2.72 -19.92
C ASN A 135 3.59 -2.17 -21.31
N ASN A 136 2.43 -1.51 -21.46
CA ASN A 136 1.99 -0.86 -22.70
C ASN A 136 2.28 0.65 -22.74
N TYR A 137 2.67 1.25 -21.62
CA TYR A 137 3.10 2.65 -21.55
C TYR A 137 4.59 2.80 -21.88
N ASN A 138 4.95 3.94 -22.49
CA ASN A 138 6.35 4.35 -22.56
C ASN A 138 6.88 4.52 -21.13
N PRO A 139 8.12 4.07 -20.83
CA PRO A 139 8.73 4.33 -19.55
C PRO A 139 8.72 5.82 -19.23
N TRP A 140 8.19 6.15 -18.06
CA TRP A 140 8.01 7.50 -17.59
C TRP A 140 8.90 7.75 -16.39
N GLU A 141 9.23 9.01 -16.17
CA GLU A 141 10.17 9.40 -15.14
C GLU A 141 9.49 9.54 -13.77
N ALA A 142 10.29 9.47 -12.71
CA ALA A 142 9.79 9.61 -11.34
C ALA A 142 9.02 10.92 -11.13
N HIS A 143 9.40 12.01 -11.82
CA HIS A 143 8.72 13.30 -11.69
C HIS A 143 7.27 13.25 -12.21
N SER A 144 6.99 12.51 -13.28
CA SER A 144 5.65 12.32 -13.84
C SER A 144 4.72 11.60 -12.85
N PHE A 145 5.26 10.66 -12.06
CA PHE A 145 4.53 10.02 -10.96
C PHE A 145 4.18 10.98 -9.83
N TYR A 146 5.11 11.84 -9.41
CA TYR A 146 4.81 12.82 -8.37
C TYR A 146 3.81 13.86 -8.85
N ALA A 147 3.90 14.30 -10.11
CA ALA A 147 2.93 15.21 -10.71
C ALA A 147 1.52 14.58 -10.73
N LEU A 148 1.39 13.32 -11.17
CA LEU A 148 0.13 12.58 -11.14
C LEU A 148 -0.46 12.49 -9.72
N LYS A 149 0.40 12.17 -8.73
CA LYS A 149 -0.02 12.10 -7.33
C LYS A 149 -0.55 13.45 -6.84
N MET A 150 0.13 14.55 -7.18
CA MET A 150 -0.30 15.90 -6.80
C MET A 150 -1.64 16.28 -7.44
N ILE A 151 -1.83 16.01 -8.74
CA ILE A 151 -3.10 16.26 -9.44
C ILE A 151 -4.24 15.51 -8.74
N MET A 152 -4.06 14.23 -8.43
CA MET A 152 -5.11 13.45 -7.75
C MET A 152 -5.43 14.01 -6.36
N PHE A 153 -4.41 14.44 -5.60
CA PHE A 153 -4.64 15.07 -4.30
C PHE A 153 -5.35 16.42 -4.43
N ASP A 154 -4.98 17.25 -5.42
CA ASP A 154 -5.66 18.51 -5.71
C ASP A 154 -7.14 18.27 -6.03
N GLU A 155 -7.43 17.30 -6.91
CA GLU A 155 -8.81 16.90 -7.27
C GLU A 155 -9.61 16.39 -6.06
N CYS A 156 -8.94 15.68 -5.14
CA CYS A 156 -9.52 15.19 -3.90
C CYS A 156 -9.52 16.23 -2.76
N ASN A 157 -9.19 17.50 -3.03
CA ASN A 157 -9.03 18.55 -2.01
C ASN A 157 -8.15 18.12 -0.82
N TYR A 158 -7.11 17.34 -1.09
CA TYR A 158 -6.18 16.78 -0.11
C TYR A 158 -6.85 15.94 1.00
N SER A 159 -7.98 15.30 0.69
CA SER A 159 -8.73 14.48 1.64
C SER A 159 -8.58 12.99 1.35
N GLU A 160 -8.13 12.22 2.35
CA GLU A 160 -8.14 10.76 2.30
C GLU A 160 -9.55 10.18 2.18
N ASP A 161 -10.56 10.88 2.72
CA ASP A 161 -11.97 10.49 2.57
C ASP A 161 -12.44 10.64 1.12
N ALA A 162 -12.11 11.76 0.48
CA ALA A 162 -12.44 11.98 -0.92
C ALA A 162 -11.72 10.96 -1.82
N LEU A 163 -10.44 10.70 -1.57
CA LEU A 163 -9.69 9.66 -2.30
C LEU A 163 -10.29 8.27 -2.08
N TRP A 164 -10.68 7.95 -0.85
CA TRP A 164 -11.34 6.68 -0.52
C TRP A 164 -12.64 6.49 -1.29
N ASP A 165 -13.44 7.54 -1.43
CA ASP A 165 -14.72 7.51 -2.14
C ASP A 165 -14.59 7.42 -3.66
N GLU A 166 -13.50 7.94 -4.22
CA GLU A 166 -13.17 7.81 -5.64
C GLU A 166 -12.70 6.37 -6.01
N LEU A 167 -12.07 5.67 -5.06
CA LEU A 167 -11.53 4.33 -5.31
C LEU A 167 -12.59 3.23 -5.21
N SER A 168 -12.44 2.18 -6.02
CA SER A 168 -13.37 1.04 -6.03
C SER A 168 -13.11 0.05 -4.90
N GLU A 169 -14.19 -0.48 -4.31
CA GLU A 169 -14.13 -1.51 -3.26
C GLU A 169 -13.54 -2.83 -3.76
N GLN A 170 -12.58 -3.37 -3.00
CA GLN A 170 -11.91 -4.65 -3.26
C GLN A 170 -12.39 -5.66 -2.23
N LYS A 171 -13.27 -6.58 -2.64
CA LYS A 171 -13.95 -7.51 -1.73
C LYS A 171 -13.08 -8.72 -1.38
N SER A 172 -12.91 -8.96 -0.08
CA SER A 172 -12.41 -10.23 0.46
C SER A 172 -13.54 -11.25 0.43
N ILE A 173 -13.36 -12.28 -0.40
CA ILE A 173 -14.18 -13.50 -0.38
C ILE A 173 -13.75 -14.37 0.79
#